data_AF-A0A2D7YQ64-F1
#
_entry.id   AF-A0A2D7YQ64-F1
#
_cell.length_a   1.000
_cell.length_b   1.000
_cell.length_c   1.000
_cell.angle_alpha   90.00
_cell.angle_beta   90.00
_cell.angle_gamma   90.00
#
_symmetry.space_group_name_H-M   'P 1'
#
loop_
_entity.id
_entity.type
_entity.pdbx_description
1 polymer ?
#
loop_
_entity_poly.entity_id
_entity_poly.type
_entity_poly.pdbx_seq_one_letter_code
_entity_poly.pdbx_strand_id
1 'polypeptide(L)'
;MVTSRQNWAQRVSLAAEVGQRLLDRGQTLSTAESCTGGGIGYVITEVAGSSGWFNGGLITYTNALKQQWLEVPESVLRTQGAVSREC
;
A
#
# COMPACT_ATOMS: atom_id res chain seq x y z
N MET A 1 -7.98 -20.13 0.02
CA MET A 1 -6.69 -19.45 -0.30
C MET A 1 -6.82 -18.90 -1.72
N VAL A 2 -7.36 -17.69 -1.87
CA VAL A 2 -7.89 -17.21 -3.17
C VAL A 2 -6.87 -16.31 -3.86
N THR A 3 -5.95 -16.90 -4.61
CA THR A 3 -5.36 -16.25 -5.79
C THR A 3 -5.02 -17.34 -6.79
N SER A 4 -5.77 -17.44 -7.89
CA SER A 4 -5.35 -18.25 -9.02
C SER A 4 -4.00 -17.75 -9.54
N ARG A 5 -3.18 -18.64 -10.14
CA ARG A 5 -1.89 -18.25 -10.73
C ARG A 5 -2.03 -17.09 -11.73
N GLN A 6 -3.15 -17.03 -12.45
CA GLN A 6 -3.46 -15.98 -13.40
C GLN A 6 -3.68 -14.61 -12.73
N ASN A 7 -4.43 -14.56 -11.62
CA ASN A 7 -4.63 -13.33 -10.86
C ASN A 7 -3.33 -12.82 -10.23
N TRP A 8 -2.41 -13.72 -9.88
CA TRP A 8 -1.11 -13.35 -9.35
C TRP A 8 -0.22 -12.69 -10.40
N ALA A 9 -0.05 -13.33 -11.56
CA ALA A 9 0.76 -12.79 -12.66
C ALA A 9 0.29 -11.40 -13.09
N GLN A 10 -1.03 -11.18 -13.14
CA GLN A 10 -1.60 -9.87 -13.46
C GLN A 10 -1.22 -8.79 -12.43
N ARG A 11 -1.26 -9.11 -11.13
CA ARG A 11 -0.91 -8.16 -10.06
C ARG A 11 0.56 -7.75 -10.13
N VAL A 12 1.45 -8.72 -10.33
CA VAL A 12 2.89 -8.45 -10.46
C VAL A 12 3.17 -7.61 -11.72
N SER A 13 2.47 -7.90 -12.83
CA SER A 13 2.58 -7.09 -14.06
C SER A 13 2.17 -5.63 -13.84
N LEU A 14 1.06 -5.39 -13.13
CA LEU A 14 0.62 -4.02 -12.79
C LEU A 14 1.63 -3.31 -11.86
N ALA A 15 2.18 -4.01 -10.87
CA ALA A 15 3.21 -3.43 -10.01
C ALA A 15 4.49 -3.07 -10.79
N ALA A 16 4.89 -3.89 -11.76
CA ALA A 16 6.04 -3.59 -12.61
C ALA A 16 5.80 -2.34 -13.48
N GLU A 17 4.59 -2.17 -14.02
CA GLU A 17 4.22 -0.97 -14.78
C GLU A 17 4.28 0.30 -13.90
N VAL A 18 3.76 0.23 -12.67
CA VAL A 18 3.87 1.32 -11.69
C VAL A 18 5.33 1.65 -11.39
N GLY A 19 6.16 0.62 -11.17
CA GLY A 19 7.59 0.78 -10.90
C GLY A 19 8.32 1.51 -12.03
N GLN A 20 8.10 1.09 -13.28
CA GLN A 20 8.70 1.76 -14.44
C GLN A 20 8.30 3.23 -14.51
N ARG A 21 7.01 3.52 -14.30
CA ARG A 21 6.47 4.89 -14.31
C ARG A 21 7.05 5.77 -13.19
N LEU A 22 7.40 5.21 -12.04
CA LEU A 22 8.03 5.94 -10.93
C LEU A 22 9.50 6.20 -11.23
N LEU A 23 10.22 5.20 -11.74
CA LEU A 23 11.62 5.32 -12.15
C LEU A 23 11.80 6.38 -13.24
N ASP A 24 10.95 6.38 -14.27
CA ASP A 24 10.98 7.38 -15.35
C ASP A 24 10.80 8.82 -14.84
N ARG A 25 10.16 8.98 -13.67
CA ARG A 25 9.91 10.27 -13.01
C ARG A 25 10.86 10.59 -11.87
N GLY A 26 11.80 9.69 -11.54
CA GLY A 26 12.67 9.84 -10.36
C GLY A 26 11.89 9.91 -9.04
N GLN A 27 10.76 9.21 -8.94
CA GLN A 27 9.88 9.22 -7.77
C GLN A 27 9.98 7.92 -6.98
N THR A 28 9.61 8.00 -5.70
CA THR A 28 9.50 6.84 -4.80
C THR A 28 8.07 6.67 -4.32
N LEU A 29 7.71 5.44 -3.92
CA LEU A 29 6.42 5.05 -3.37
C LEU A 29 6.58 4.47 -1.96
N SER A 30 5.61 4.77 -1.09
CA SER A 30 5.36 4.04 0.16
C SER A 30 3.88 3.67 0.26
N THR A 31 3.53 2.64 1.04
CA THR A 31 2.13 2.25 1.28
C THR A 31 1.71 2.41 2.74
N ALA A 32 0.44 2.73 2.96
CA ALA A 32 -0.24 2.59 4.25
C ALA A 32 -1.44 1.65 4.03
N GLU A 33 -1.45 0.51 4.72
CA GLU A 33 -2.38 -0.59 4.47
C GLU A 33 -3.21 -0.92 5.72
N SER A 34 -4.49 -1.18 5.53
CA SER A 34 -5.40 -1.67 6.58
C SER A 34 -5.97 -3.03 6.16
N CYS A 35 -7.11 -3.08 5.46
CA CYS A 35 -7.78 -4.33 5.10
C CYS A 35 -6.97 -5.25 4.17
N THR A 36 -5.98 -4.72 3.44
CA THR A 36 -5.08 -5.50 2.59
C THR A 36 -3.96 -6.19 3.37
N GLY A 37 -3.69 -5.77 4.61
CA GLY A 37 -2.75 -6.45 5.52
C GLY A 37 -1.31 -6.59 5.00
N GLY A 38 -0.86 -5.70 4.11
CA GLY A 38 0.45 -5.78 3.48
C GLY A 38 0.43 -6.44 2.09
N GLY A 39 -0.73 -6.85 1.59
CA GLY A 39 -0.86 -7.49 0.28
C GLY A 39 -0.44 -6.60 -0.89
N ILE A 40 -0.55 -5.27 -0.79
CA ILE A 40 -0.07 -4.36 -1.83
C ILE A 40 1.46 -4.32 -1.80
N GLY A 41 2.05 -4.08 -0.63
CA GLY A 41 3.50 -4.14 -0.43
C GLY A 41 4.10 -5.47 -0.90
N TYR A 42 3.43 -6.59 -0.59
CA TYR A 42 3.87 -7.93 -1.01
C TYR A 42 3.98 -8.04 -2.54
N VAL A 43 2.94 -7.66 -3.27
CA VAL A 43 2.97 -7.68 -4.75
C VAL A 43 4.05 -6.74 -5.31
N ILE A 44 4.23 -5.56 -4.72
CA ILE A 44 5.27 -4.61 -5.15
C ILE A 44 6.66 -5.23 -4.99
N THR A 45 6.93 -5.87 -3.86
CA THR A 45 8.25 -6.45 -3.56
C THR A 45 8.60 -7.66 -4.42
N GLU A 46 7.64 -8.26 -5.11
CA GLU A 46 7.88 -9.35 -6.07
C GLU A 46 8.50 -8.84 -7.38
N VAL A 47 8.39 -7.53 -7.66
CA VAL A 47 9.06 -6.92 -8.81
C VAL A 47 10.55 -6.78 -8.50
N ALA A 48 11.39 -7.42 -9.31
CA ALA A 48 12.84 -7.28 -9.21
C ALA A 48 13.27 -5.81 -9.35
N GLY A 49 14.15 -5.34 -8.46
CA GLY A 49 14.58 -3.94 -8.44
C GLY A 49 13.59 -2.98 -7.78
N SER A 50 12.51 -3.47 -7.16
CA SER A 50 11.55 -2.64 -6.41
C SER A 50 12.18 -1.78 -5.32
N SER A 51 13.31 -2.19 -4.74
CA SER A 51 14.08 -1.37 -3.79
C SER A 51 14.57 -0.04 -4.35
N GLY A 52 14.62 0.13 -5.68
CA GLY A 52 15.01 1.39 -6.32
C GLY A 52 13.90 2.44 -6.33
N TRP A 53 12.65 2.08 -6.05
CA TRP A 53 11.50 2.98 -6.13
C TRP A 53 10.42 2.76 -5.06
N PHE A 54 10.52 1.71 -4.24
CA PHE A 54 9.61 1.43 -3.12
C PHE A 54 10.36 1.53 -1.79
N ASN A 55 9.97 2.49 -0.96
CA ASN A 55 10.60 2.78 0.33
C ASN A 55 10.09 1.87 1.45
N GLY A 56 8.96 1.20 1.26
CA GLY A 56 8.32 0.34 2.25
C GLY A 56 6.88 0.74 2.56
N GLY A 57 6.32 0.14 3.60
CA GLY A 57 4.94 0.39 3.97
C GLY A 57 4.62 0.13 5.43
N LEU A 58 3.48 0.67 5.85
CA LEU A 58 2.94 0.52 7.19
C LEU A 58 1.64 -0.27 7.13
N ILE A 59 1.47 -1.20 8.07
CA ILE A 59 0.19 -1.88 8.27
C ILE A 59 -0.49 -1.24 9.48
N THR A 60 -1.42 -0.34 9.23
CA THR A 60 -2.15 0.45 10.25
C THR A 60 -3.58 -0.08 10.41
N TYR A 61 -3.72 -1.36 10.77
CA TYR A 61 -5.02 -2.03 10.87
C TYR A 61 -5.93 -1.37 11.92
N THR A 62 -5.38 -0.98 13.06
CA THR A 62 -6.13 -0.36 14.16
C THR A 62 -6.20 1.16 14.03
N ASN A 63 -7.25 1.77 14.58
CA ASN A 63 -7.38 3.22 14.67
C ASN A 63 -6.23 3.87 15.46
N ALA A 64 -5.68 3.16 16.47
CA ALA A 64 -4.53 3.63 17.23
C ALA A 64 -3.29 3.80 16.33
N LEU A 65 -3.01 2.82 15.45
CA LEU A 65 -1.89 2.90 14.52
C LEU A 65 -2.09 3.96 13.44
N LYS A 66 -3.34 4.13 12.95
CA LYS A 66 -3.67 5.22 12.01
C LYS A 66 -3.36 6.60 12.62
N GLN A 67 -3.70 6.81 13.89
CA GLN A 67 -3.39 8.05 14.61
C GLN A 67 -1.89 8.19 14.88
N GLN A 68 -1.25 7.14 15.41
CA GLN A 68 0.13 7.24 15.89
C GLN A 68 1.15 7.38 14.76
N TRP A 69 0.94 6.70 13.62
CA TRP A 69 1.94 6.63 12.55
C TRP A 69 1.61 7.49 11.34
N LEU A 70 0.32 7.71 11.07
CA LEU A 70 -0.15 8.50 9.92
C LEU A 70 -0.80 9.81 10.34
N GLU A 71 -0.85 10.10 11.65
CA GLU A 71 -1.41 11.33 12.21
C GLU A 71 -2.88 11.58 11.81
N VAL A 72 -3.63 10.51 11.49
CA VAL A 72 -5.06 10.61 11.19
C VAL A 72 -5.78 11.21 12.40
N PRO A 73 -6.51 12.34 12.28
CA PRO A 73 -7.13 12.97 13.44
C PRO A 73 -8.18 12.07 14.10
N GLU A 74 -8.23 12.06 15.43
CA GLU A 74 -9.27 11.34 16.19
C GLU A 74 -10.68 11.77 15.75
N SER A 75 -10.86 13.06 15.45
CA SER A 75 -12.14 13.61 14.98
C SER A 75 -12.61 12.95 13.68
N VAL A 76 -11.71 12.66 12.74
CA VAL A 76 -12.03 11.95 11.49
C VAL A 76 -12.51 10.54 11.81
N LEU A 77 -11.74 9.79 12.62
CA LEU A 77 -12.09 8.40 12.96
C LEU A 77 -13.39 8.30 13.76
N ARG A 78 -13.70 9.28 14.62
CA ARG A 78 -14.93 9.31 15.42
C ARG A 78 -16.15 9.72 14.61
N THR A 79 -16.01 10.63 13.65
CA THR A 79 -17.15 11.21 12.91
C THR A 79 -17.43 10.50 11.59
N GLN A 80 -16.38 10.15 10.82
CA GLN A 80 -16.48 9.51 9.51
C GLN A 80 -16.20 8.01 9.56
N GLY A 81 -15.42 7.57 10.54
CA GLY A 81 -14.97 6.18 10.65
C GLY A 81 -13.71 5.88 9.83
N ALA A 82 -13.13 4.70 10.06
CA ALA A 82 -11.88 4.28 9.42
C ALA A 82 -12.03 3.80 7.96
N VAL A 83 -13.27 3.61 7.49
CA VAL A 83 -13.60 3.30 6.09
C VAL A 83 -14.35 4.49 5.53
N SER A 84 -13.61 5.56 5.26
CA SER A 84 -14.11 6.84 4.78
C SER A 84 -13.08 7.43 3.82
N ARG A 85 -13.42 8.54 3.15
CA ARG A 85 -12.49 9.23 2.25
C ARG A 85 -11.48 10.07 3.03
N GLU A 86 -11.89 10.53 4.20
CA GLU A 86 -11.17 11.45 5.08
C GLU A 86 -10.06 10.74 5.87
N CYS A 87 -10.23 9.43 6.10
CA CYS A 87 -9.24 8.56 6.72
C CYS A 87 -8.24 8.02 5.70
#